data_AF-A0A8H6LLA7-F1
#
_entry.id   AF-A0A8H6LLA7-F1
#
_cell.length_a   1.000
_cell.length_b   1.000
_cell.length_c   1.000
_cell.angle_alpha   90.00
_cell.angle_beta   90.00
_cell.angle_gamma   90.00
#
_symmetry.space_group_name_H-M   'P 1'
#
loop_
_entity.id
_entity.type
_entity.pdbx_description
1 polymer ?
#
loop_
_entity_poly.entity_id
_entity_poly.type
_entity_poly.pdbx_seq_one_letter_code
_entity_poly.pdbx_strand_id
1 'polypeptide(L)'
;MDPFQKLPAEIRIKILGSIPSHATTARLIRASPIMLAQYKTTESANLLEYLSQLVGTNINDHELLQDALAIIYFSRTHGIDPICDLMRDWKAKTLPLPFHRGGKGMITKLRLLFERMSEFIDDYLSKATAQNTVEAYLQPPRVTYMDTVDPQRITLHDLNSQERLRLFQAFIKFEVLCKLNSQRVHSALTTIPLKLVPELNSWEEKALMRTGVQAVQEDLRSSETD
;
A
#
# COMPACT_ATOMS: atom_id res chain seq x y z
N MET A 1 -33.49 16.06 2.62
CA MET A 1 -32.99 15.82 4.00
C MET A 1 -31.81 14.88 3.93
N ASP A 2 -30.78 15.09 4.74
CA ASP A 2 -29.60 14.20 4.81
C ASP A 2 -29.96 12.93 5.61
N PRO A 3 -29.93 11.72 5.02
CA PRO A 3 -30.34 10.49 5.69
C PRO A 3 -29.41 10.11 6.86
N PHE A 4 -28.16 10.57 6.85
CA PHE A 4 -27.17 10.24 7.87
C PHE A 4 -27.28 11.14 9.10
N GLN A 5 -28.11 12.19 9.06
CA GLN A 5 -28.25 13.16 10.14
C GLN A 5 -28.80 12.53 11.43
N LYS A 6 -29.65 11.51 11.31
CA LYS A 6 -30.25 10.80 12.45
C LYS A 6 -29.31 9.76 13.07
N LEU A 7 -28.22 9.41 12.38
CA LEU A 7 -27.31 8.38 12.85
C LEU A 7 -26.34 8.95 13.89
N PRO A 8 -25.98 8.17 14.93
CA PRO A 8 -24.88 8.51 15.84
C PRO A 8 -23.55 8.65 15.09
N ALA A 9 -22.61 9.40 15.67
CA ALA A 9 -21.30 9.65 15.06
C ALA A 9 -20.49 8.36 14.82
N GLU A 10 -20.60 7.42 15.75
CA GLU A 10 -19.95 6.12 15.73
C GLU A 10 -20.41 5.29 14.52
N ILE A 11 -21.72 5.34 14.22
CA ILE A 11 -22.28 4.64 13.07
C ILE A 11 -21.83 5.29 11.75
N ARG A 12 -21.75 6.62 11.71
CA ARG A 12 -21.21 7.34 10.54
C ARG A 12 -19.74 6.99 10.28
N ILE A 13 -18.92 6.86 11.33
CA ILE A 13 -17.53 6.43 11.23
C ILE A 13 -17.45 5.01 10.67
N LYS A 14 -18.26 4.07 11.20
CA LYS A 14 -18.32 2.70 10.67
C LYS A 14 -18.69 2.64 9.20
N ILE A 15 -19.68 3.44 8.78
CA ILE A 15 -20.07 3.54 7.36
C ILE A 15 -18.92 4.10 6.51
N LEU A 16 -18.22 5.15 6.99
CA LEU A 16 -17.09 5.73 6.26
C LEU A 16 -15.90 4.76 6.15
N GLY A 17 -15.65 3.99 7.21
CA GLY A 17 -14.61 2.96 7.27
C GLY A 17 -14.93 1.74 6.40
N SER A 18 -16.20 1.41 6.21
CA SER A 18 -16.61 0.25 5.41
C SER A 18 -16.62 0.48 3.90
N ILE A 19 -16.38 1.70 3.44
CA ILE A 19 -16.35 1.98 2.00
C ILE A 19 -14.95 1.66 1.47
N PRO A 20 -14.80 0.64 0.60
CA PRO A 20 -13.49 0.19 0.14
C PRO A 20 -12.80 1.21 -0.77
N SER A 21 -13.55 2.09 -1.44
CA SER A 21 -13.00 3.03 -2.41
C SER A 21 -13.03 4.48 -1.93
N HIS A 22 -11.90 5.18 -2.08
CA HIS A 22 -11.77 6.60 -1.81
C HIS A 22 -12.66 7.42 -2.75
N ALA A 23 -12.81 6.99 -4.00
CA ALA A 23 -13.72 7.64 -4.95
C ALA A 23 -15.18 7.55 -4.51
N THR A 24 -15.62 6.38 -4.02
CA THR A 24 -16.98 6.20 -3.47
C THR A 24 -17.16 7.03 -2.20
N THR A 25 -16.16 7.07 -1.32
CA THR A 25 -16.16 7.93 -0.13
C THR A 25 -16.28 9.40 -0.53
N ALA A 26 -15.54 9.85 -1.55
CA ALA A 26 -15.59 11.21 -2.08
C ALA A 26 -16.98 11.56 -2.62
N ARG A 27 -17.66 10.63 -3.31
CA ARG A 27 -19.05 10.83 -3.77
C ARG A 27 -20.01 10.95 -2.57
N LEU A 28 -19.87 10.10 -1.56
CA LEU A 28 -20.70 10.13 -0.36
C LEU A 28 -20.59 11.45 0.39
N ILE A 29 -19.38 11.92 0.68
CA ILE A 29 -19.17 13.18 1.40
C ILE A 29 -19.58 14.41 0.58
N ARG A 30 -19.57 14.31 -0.77
CA ARG A 30 -20.13 15.37 -1.63
C ARG A 30 -21.66 15.40 -1.57
N ALA A 31 -22.29 14.24 -1.45
CA ALA A 31 -23.75 14.11 -1.38
C ALA A 31 -24.33 14.38 0.02
N SER A 32 -23.53 14.23 1.07
CA SER A 32 -23.95 14.37 2.47
C SER A 32 -23.05 15.33 3.27
N PRO A 33 -23.56 16.53 3.62
CA PRO A 33 -22.84 17.49 4.46
C PRO A 33 -22.47 16.94 5.84
N ILE A 34 -23.32 16.13 6.47
CA ILE A 34 -23.01 15.57 7.79
C ILE A 34 -21.87 14.54 7.71
N MET A 35 -21.82 13.75 6.64
CA MET A 35 -20.73 12.80 6.39
C MET A 35 -19.43 13.53 6.05
N LEU A 36 -19.49 14.67 5.34
CA LEU A 36 -18.31 15.52 5.12
C LEU A 36 -17.75 16.09 6.43
N ALA A 37 -18.63 16.60 7.30
CA ALA A 37 -18.23 17.12 8.60
C ALA A 37 -17.57 16.02 9.45
N GLN A 38 -18.21 14.84 9.52
CA GLN A 38 -17.68 13.67 10.20
C GLN A 38 -16.31 13.24 9.63
N TYR A 39 -16.19 13.14 8.30
CA TYR A 39 -14.96 12.74 7.63
C TYR A 39 -13.79 13.66 7.98
N LYS A 40 -14.03 14.98 8.03
CA LYS A 40 -13.02 15.97 8.37
C LYS A 40 -12.58 15.93 9.84
N THR A 41 -13.48 15.57 10.76
CA THR A 41 -13.18 15.54 12.21
C THR A 41 -12.58 14.22 12.67
N THR A 42 -12.86 13.12 11.95
CA THR A 42 -12.52 11.74 12.38
C THR A 42 -11.72 10.97 11.35
N GLU A 43 -10.89 11.66 10.55
CA GLU A 43 -10.12 11.06 9.46
C GLU A 43 -9.24 9.88 9.92
N SER A 44 -8.52 10.04 11.04
CA SER A 44 -7.70 8.97 11.63
C SER A 44 -8.53 7.76 12.03
N ALA A 45 -9.68 7.98 12.67
CA ALA A 45 -10.58 6.91 13.09
C ALA A 45 -11.20 6.18 11.90
N ASN A 46 -11.55 6.91 10.83
CA ASN A 46 -12.06 6.33 9.59
C ASN A 46 -11.01 5.45 8.90
N LEU A 47 -9.73 5.87 8.89
CA LEU A 47 -8.66 5.03 8.34
C LEU A 47 -8.43 3.78 9.19
N LEU A 48 -8.42 3.90 10.52
CA LEU A 48 -8.26 2.75 11.41
C LEU A 48 -9.42 1.76 11.25
N GLU A 49 -10.65 2.25 11.15
CA GLU A 49 -11.81 1.40 10.88
C GLU A 49 -11.70 0.71 9.51
N TYR A 50 -11.31 1.45 8.47
CA TYR A 50 -11.07 0.88 7.14
C TYR A 50 -10.02 -0.23 7.15
N LEU A 51 -8.85 0.02 7.74
CA LEU A 51 -7.78 -0.96 7.81
C LEU A 51 -8.18 -2.17 8.66
N SER A 52 -8.93 -1.96 9.73
CA SER A 52 -9.46 -3.02 10.59
C SER A 52 -10.41 -3.92 9.81
N GLN A 53 -11.31 -3.35 9.01
CA GLN A 53 -12.23 -4.12 8.18
C GLN A 53 -11.54 -4.81 7.00
N LEU A 54 -10.52 -4.16 6.42
CA LEU A 54 -9.78 -4.65 5.26
C LEU A 54 -8.85 -5.82 5.61
N VAL A 55 -8.07 -5.68 6.67
CA VAL A 55 -7.02 -6.65 7.05
C VAL A 55 -7.48 -7.57 8.17
N GLY A 56 -8.47 -7.14 8.98
CA GLY A 56 -9.08 -7.96 10.02
C GLY A 56 -8.17 -8.25 11.21
N THR A 57 -7.10 -7.49 11.39
CA THR A 57 -6.18 -7.59 12.54
C THR A 57 -6.10 -6.28 13.31
N ASN A 58 -5.69 -6.39 14.57
CA ASN A 58 -5.41 -5.22 15.38
C ASN A 58 -4.21 -4.48 14.76
N ILE A 59 -4.45 -3.30 14.18
CA ILE A 59 -3.43 -2.43 13.56
C ILE A 59 -2.31 -2.06 14.54
N ASN A 60 -2.49 -2.33 15.84
CA ASN A 60 -1.45 -2.25 16.85
C ASN A 60 -0.23 -3.14 16.55
N ASP A 61 -0.38 -4.18 15.72
CA ASP A 61 0.75 -4.87 15.07
C ASP A 61 1.26 -3.97 13.93
N HIS A 62 1.96 -2.91 14.32
CA HIS A 62 2.32 -1.78 13.47
C HIS A 62 3.29 -2.12 12.33
N GLU A 63 3.77 -3.35 12.19
CA GLU A 63 4.78 -3.73 11.18
C GLU A 63 4.31 -3.43 9.75
N LEU A 64 3.10 -3.86 9.39
CA LEU A 64 2.54 -3.61 8.06
C LEU A 64 2.37 -2.11 7.80
N LEU A 65 1.96 -1.38 8.82
CA LEU A 65 1.77 0.06 8.74
C LEU A 65 3.10 0.81 8.62
N GLN A 66 4.14 0.36 9.33
CA GLN A 66 5.50 0.90 9.23
C GLN A 66 6.07 0.69 7.84
N ASP A 67 5.86 -0.49 7.24
CA ASP A 67 6.29 -0.76 5.86
C ASP A 67 5.51 0.09 4.84
N ALA A 68 4.19 0.24 5.03
CA ALA A 68 3.36 1.13 4.22
C ALA A 68 3.81 2.61 4.32
N LEU A 69 4.15 3.06 5.53
CA LEU A 69 4.69 4.41 5.77
C LEU A 69 6.04 4.58 5.08
N ALA A 70 6.93 3.59 5.16
CA ALA A 70 8.23 3.63 4.50
C ALA A 70 8.10 3.85 3.00
N ILE A 71 7.19 3.15 2.31
CA ILE A 71 6.91 3.35 0.88
C ILE A 71 6.60 4.82 0.58
N ILE A 72 5.73 5.43 1.41
CA ILE A 72 5.29 6.81 1.21
C ILE A 72 6.41 7.80 1.53
N TYR A 73 7.21 7.57 2.57
CA TYR A 73 8.34 8.43 2.93
C TYR A 73 9.47 8.34 1.92
N PHE A 74 9.90 7.13 1.51
CA PHE A 74 10.92 6.96 0.48
C PHE A 74 10.53 7.66 -0.82
N SER A 75 9.25 7.66 -1.19
CA SER A 75 8.79 8.37 -2.39
C SER A 75 8.95 9.89 -2.33
N ARG A 76 9.15 10.50 -1.14
CA ARG A 76 9.25 11.95 -0.94
C ARG A 76 10.61 12.44 -0.45
N THR A 77 11.37 11.58 0.22
CA THR A 77 12.68 11.93 0.78
C THR A 77 13.73 11.98 -0.32
N HIS A 78 14.53 13.04 -0.32
CA HIS A 78 15.62 13.27 -1.27
C HIS A 78 16.90 13.60 -0.50
N GLY A 79 18.05 13.29 -1.10
CA GLY A 79 19.36 13.44 -0.46
C GLY A 79 19.78 12.17 0.28
N ILE A 80 21.09 11.98 0.41
CA ILE A 80 21.68 10.76 0.99
C ILE A 80 21.37 10.70 2.49
N ASP A 81 21.71 11.73 3.26
CA ASP A 81 21.55 11.72 4.72
C ASP A 81 20.08 11.53 5.17
N PRO A 82 19.09 12.24 4.59
CA PRO A 82 17.69 12.02 4.96
C PRO A 82 17.16 10.62 4.61
N ILE A 83 17.67 10.00 3.54
CA ILE A 83 17.33 8.61 3.18
C ILE A 83 17.95 7.64 4.20
N CYS A 84 19.17 7.89 4.64
CA CYS A 84 19.84 7.11 5.68
C CYS A 84 19.09 7.17 7.01
N ASP A 85 18.68 8.36 7.45
CA ASP A 85 17.91 8.56 8.66
C ASP A 85 16.55 7.85 8.57
N LEU A 86 15.85 8.02 7.45
CA LEU A 86 14.60 7.34 7.19
C LEU A 86 14.74 5.81 7.26
N MET A 87 15.81 5.25 6.70
CA MET A 87 16.05 3.81 6.78
C MET A 87 16.29 3.35 8.22
N ARG A 88 17.04 4.12 9.01
CA ARG A 88 17.28 3.82 10.42
C ARG A 88 15.97 3.79 11.20
N ASP A 89 15.12 4.80 11.02
CA ASP A 89 13.83 4.91 11.68
C ASP A 89 12.87 3.79 11.23
N TRP A 90 12.86 3.44 9.95
CA TRP A 90 12.07 2.33 9.44
C TRP A 90 12.55 0.98 9.98
N LYS A 91 13.85 0.73 10.04
CA LYS A 91 14.42 -0.51 10.61
C LYS A 91 14.08 -0.63 12.10
N ALA A 92 14.10 0.49 12.82
CA ALA A 92 13.68 0.55 14.21
C ALA A 92 12.15 0.49 14.41
N LYS A 93 11.36 0.51 13.32
CA LYS A 93 9.89 0.58 13.33
C LYS A 93 9.36 1.80 14.11
N THR A 94 10.10 2.91 14.07
CA THR A 94 9.80 4.14 14.78
C THR A 94 9.33 5.27 13.87
N LEU A 95 8.88 4.96 12.64
CA LEU A 95 8.32 6.00 11.77
C LEU A 95 7.09 6.63 12.42
N PRO A 96 6.93 7.96 12.31
CA PRO A 96 5.87 8.67 12.99
C PRO A 96 4.50 8.26 12.43
N LEU A 97 3.66 7.74 13.32
CA LEU A 97 2.30 7.35 12.96
C LEU A 97 1.43 8.59 12.71
N PRO A 98 0.64 8.62 11.63
CA PRO A 98 -0.10 9.82 11.23
C PRO A 98 -1.41 10.03 12.02
N PHE A 99 -1.63 9.27 13.09
CA PHE A 99 -2.87 9.33 13.87
C PHE A 99 -2.93 10.52 14.83
N HIS A 100 -1.80 11.19 15.06
CA HIS A 100 -1.70 12.38 15.91
C HIS A 100 -1.89 13.67 15.10
N ARG A 101 -2.30 14.76 15.77
CA ARG A 101 -2.72 16.03 15.17
C ARG A 101 -1.71 16.53 14.12
N GLY A 102 -2.13 16.60 12.85
CA GLY A 102 -1.31 17.09 11.72
C GLY A 102 -1.09 16.11 10.56
N GLY A 103 -1.52 14.85 10.69
CA GLY A 103 -1.27 13.77 9.71
C GLY A 103 -2.19 13.70 8.48
N LYS A 104 -3.07 14.67 8.23
CA LYS A 104 -4.15 14.61 7.22
C LYS A 104 -3.68 14.14 5.83
N GLY A 105 -2.63 14.76 5.30
CA GLY A 105 -2.08 14.39 3.99
C GLY A 105 -1.47 12.99 3.96
N MET A 106 -1.01 12.48 5.11
CA MET A 106 -0.46 11.13 5.22
C MET A 106 -1.56 10.07 5.33
N ILE A 107 -2.62 10.33 6.09
CA ILE A 107 -3.78 9.45 6.20
C ILE A 107 -4.41 9.18 4.83
N THR A 108 -4.64 10.24 4.05
CA THR A 108 -5.15 10.11 2.69
C THR A 108 -4.23 9.27 1.81
N LYS A 109 -2.90 9.44 1.90
CA LYS A 109 -1.93 8.68 1.10
C LYS A 109 -1.83 7.22 1.52
N LEU A 110 -1.93 6.92 2.81
CA LEU A 110 -2.03 5.54 3.30
C LEU A 110 -3.28 4.88 2.75
N ARG A 111 -4.44 5.56 2.84
CA ARG A 111 -5.69 5.03 2.28
C ARG A 111 -5.53 4.67 0.80
N LEU A 112 -5.03 5.61 -0.01
CA LEU A 112 -4.80 5.39 -1.44
C LEU A 112 -3.79 4.26 -1.71
N LEU A 113 -2.77 4.11 -0.88
CA LEU A 113 -1.81 3.00 -1.00
C LEU A 113 -2.50 1.65 -0.77
N PHE A 114 -3.28 1.51 0.30
CA PHE A 114 -4.00 0.26 0.60
C PHE A 114 -5.07 -0.05 -0.43
N GLU A 115 -5.78 0.96 -0.95
CA GLU A 115 -6.73 0.78 -2.05
C GLU A 115 -6.04 0.26 -3.31
N ARG A 116 -4.91 0.87 -3.69
CA ARG A 116 -4.12 0.42 -4.84
C ARG A 116 -3.53 -0.99 -4.64
N MET A 117 -3.07 -1.31 -3.43
CA MET A 117 -2.63 -2.67 -3.11
C MET A 117 -3.78 -3.66 -3.20
N SER A 118 -4.99 -3.26 -2.79
CA SER A 118 -6.18 -4.10 -2.90
C SER A 118 -6.49 -4.44 -4.36
N GLU A 119 -6.44 -3.43 -5.24
CA GLU A 119 -6.63 -3.61 -6.69
C GLU A 119 -5.62 -4.59 -7.30
N PHE A 120 -4.33 -4.49 -6.92
CA PHE A 120 -3.30 -5.41 -7.38
C PHE A 120 -3.47 -6.83 -6.83
N ILE A 121 -3.88 -6.96 -5.57
CA ILE A 121 -4.15 -8.28 -4.98
C ILE A 121 -5.36 -8.91 -5.66
N ASP A 122 -6.44 -8.16 -5.90
CA ASP A 122 -7.62 -8.67 -6.61
C ASP A 122 -7.29 -9.10 -8.04
N ASP A 123 -6.45 -8.35 -8.76
CA ASP A 123 -5.96 -8.75 -10.09
C ASP A 123 -5.13 -10.04 -10.02
N TYR A 124 -4.23 -10.14 -9.05
CA TYR A 124 -3.43 -11.33 -8.81
C TYR A 124 -4.30 -12.56 -8.50
N LEU A 125 -5.26 -12.44 -7.58
CA LEU A 125 -6.17 -13.53 -7.21
C LEU A 125 -6.96 -14.01 -8.42
N SER A 126 -7.46 -13.06 -9.22
CA SER A 126 -8.23 -13.38 -10.43
C SER A 126 -7.40 -14.17 -11.45
N LYS A 127 -6.13 -13.79 -11.63
CA LYS A 127 -5.21 -14.46 -12.56
C LYS A 127 -4.73 -15.81 -12.03
N ALA A 128 -4.44 -15.89 -10.74
CA ALA A 128 -3.95 -17.10 -10.09
C ALA A 128 -5.02 -18.20 -9.99
N THR A 129 -6.30 -17.83 -9.97
CA THR A 129 -7.44 -18.74 -9.83
C THR A 129 -8.19 -18.98 -11.14
N ALA A 130 -7.78 -18.33 -12.23
CA ALA A 130 -8.37 -18.51 -13.55
C ALA A 130 -8.17 -19.93 -14.09
N GLN A 131 -9.20 -20.47 -14.74
CA GLN A 131 -9.12 -21.77 -15.41
C GLN A 131 -8.08 -21.78 -16.55
N ASN A 132 -7.97 -20.66 -17.27
CA ASN A 132 -6.97 -20.43 -18.32
C ASN A 132 -6.03 -19.29 -17.91
N THR A 133 -4.94 -19.63 -17.22
CA THR A 133 -3.98 -18.65 -16.68
C THR A 133 -3.32 -17.83 -17.78
N VAL A 134 -2.95 -18.44 -18.91
CA VAL A 134 -2.27 -17.74 -20.01
C VAL A 134 -3.13 -16.59 -20.54
N GLU A 135 -4.40 -16.85 -20.80
CA GLU A 135 -5.35 -15.84 -21.26
C GLU A 135 -5.58 -14.77 -20.19
N ALA A 136 -5.69 -15.16 -18.92
CA ALA A 136 -5.86 -14.22 -17.82
C ALA A 136 -4.68 -13.23 -17.68
N TYR A 137 -3.44 -13.69 -17.90
CA TYR A 137 -2.25 -12.82 -17.87
C TYR A 137 -2.10 -11.93 -19.10
N LEU A 138 -2.71 -12.28 -20.23
CA LEU A 138 -2.78 -11.41 -21.41
C LEU A 138 -3.76 -10.25 -21.22
N GLN A 139 -4.70 -10.37 -20.27
CA GLN A 139 -5.66 -9.32 -19.99
C GLN A 139 -5.06 -8.25 -19.05
N PRO A 140 -5.30 -6.96 -19.33
CA PRO A 140 -4.87 -5.90 -18.44
C PRO A 140 -5.63 -6.01 -17.11
N PRO A 141 -5.05 -5.46 -16.01
CA PRO A 141 -5.76 -5.38 -14.75
C PRO A 141 -7.12 -4.70 -14.94
N ARG A 142 -8.19 -5.36 -14.51
CA ARG A 142 -9.55 -4.81 -14.65
C ARG A 142 -9.75 -3.74 -13.59
N VAL A 143 -9.54 -2.47 -13.98
CA VAL A 143 -9.59 -1.30 -13.07
C VAL A 143 -11.02 -0.89 -12.70
N THR A 144 -12.06 -1.46 -13.33
CA THR A 144 -13.44 -1.04 -13.07
C THR A 144 -14.32 -2.14 -12.49
N TYR A 145 -15.06 -1.78 -11.43
CA TYR A 145 -16.16 -2.55 -10.82
C TYR A 145 -17.30 -2.89 -11.78
N MET A 146 -17.25 -2.42 -13.04
CA MET A 146 -18.34 -2.53 -14.03
C MET A 146 -18.12 -3.68 -15.02
N ASP A 147 -16.93 -4.27 -15.09
CA ASP A 147 -16.67 -5.41 -15.96
C ASP A 147 -17.11 -6.70 -15.28
N THR A 148 -18.39 -7.03 -15.53
CA THR A 148 -19.03 -8.35 -15.47
C THR A 148 -18.70 -9.20 -14.25
N VAL A 149 -19.71 -9.43 -13.42
CA VAL A 149 -19.76 -10.48 -12.40
C VAL A 149 -19.38 -11.80 -13.05
N ASP A 150 -18.11 -12.18 -12.99
CA ASP A 150 -17.70 -13.55 -13.19
C ASP A 150 -17.99 -14.25 -11.86
N PRO A 151 -19.01 -15.11 -11.78
CA PRO A 151 -19.43 -15.73 -10.53
C PRO A 151 -18.38 -16.68 -9.94
N GLN A 152 -17.29 -16.99 -10.67
CA GLN A 152 -16.18 -17.80 -10.17
C GLN A 152 -14.99 -16.99 -9.67
N ARG A 153 -15.02 -15.65 -9.76
CA ARG A 153 -13.88 -14.81 -9.37
C ARG A 153 -13.75 -14.74 -7.85
N ILE A 154 -12.59 -15.15 -7.35
CA ILE A 154 -12.20 -14.94 -5.96
C ILE A 154 -11.67 -13.52 -5.81
N THR A 155 -12.28 -12.74 -4.92
CA THR A 155 -11.88 -11.39 -4.54
C THR A 155 -11.30 -11.37 -3.13
N LEU A 156 -10.65 -10.27 -2.76
CA LEU A 156 -10.20 -10.01 -1.40
C LEU A 156 -11.29 -10.18 -0.36
N HIS A 157 -12.54 -9.87 -0.68
CA HIS A 157 -13.67 -9.98 0.25
C HIS A 157 -14.08 -11.43 0.54
N ASP A 158 -13.70 -12.36 -0.33
CA ASP A 158 -13.97 -13.80 -0.15
C ASP A 158 -12.92 -14.47 0.76
N LEU A 159 -11.81 -13.78 1.04
CA LEU A 159 -10.73 -14.28 1.87
C LEU A 159 -10.94 -14.00 3.36
N ASN A 160 -10.43 -14.89 4.20
CA ASN A 160 -10.42 -14.66 5.64
C ASN A 160 -9.37 -13.58 6.03
N SER A 161 -9.48 -13.04 7.24
CA SER A 161 -8.59 -11.97 7.71
C SER A 161 -7.10 -12.34 7.69
N GLN A 162 -6.74 -13.59 7.97
CA GLN A 162 -5.34 -14.03 7.96
C GLN A 162 -4.78 -14.12 6.53
N GLU A 163 -5.58 -14.58 5.57
CA GLU A 163 -5.22 -14.60 4.16
C GLU A 163 -5.03 -13.19 3.61
N ARG A 164 -5.96 -12.29 3.92
CA ARG A 164 -5.87 -10.87 3.56
C ARG A 164 -4.59 -10.26 4.12
N LEU A 165 -4.31 -10.45 5.41
CA LEU A 165 -3.08 -9.95 6.04
C LEU A 165 -1.81 -10.44 5.32
N ARG A 166 -1.71 -11.73 5.02
CA ARG A 166 -0.53 -12.29 4.35
C ARG A 166 -0.33 -11.69 2.95
N LEU A 167 -1.41 -11.50 2.20
CA LEU A 167 -1.34 -10.87 0.88
C LEU A 167 -0.90 -9.42 0.99
N PHE A 168 -1.48 -8.63 1.90
CA PHE A 168 -1.03 -7.26 2.13
C PHE A 168 0.44 -7.19 2.55
N GLN A 169 0.89 -8.06 3.45
CA GLN A 169 2.30 -8.14 3.86
C GLN A 169 3.21 -8.44 2.66
N ALA A 170 2.85 -9.41 1.81
CA ALA A 170 3.66 -9.76 0.65
C ALA A 170 3.76 -8.61 -0.36
N PHE A 171 2.63 -8.00 -0.72
CA PHE A 171 2.59 -6.91 -1.70
C PHE A 171 3.26 -5.63 -1.17
N ILE A 172 3.07 -5.29 0.09
CA ILE A 172 3.74 -4.13 0.71
C ILE A 172 5.24 -4.38 0.82
N LYS A 173 5.69 -5.57 1.24
CA LYS A 173 7.12 -5.91 1.25
C LYS A 173 7.74 -5.82 -0.13
N PHE A 174 7.06 -6.33 -1.15
CA PHE A 174 7.52 -6.22 -2.53
C PHE A 174 7.68 -4.76 -2.97
N GLU A 175 6.68 -3.90 -2.70
CA GLU A 175 6.76 -2.48 -3.04
C GLU A 175 7.89 -1.76 -2.27
N VAL A 176 8.12 -2.12 -1.01
CA VAL A 176 9.28 -1.63 -0.24
C VAL A 176 10.59 -1.99 -0.94
N LEU A 177 10.77 -3.25 -1.35
CA LEU A 177 11.97 -3.69 -2.08
C LEU A 177 12.16 -2.89 -3.37
N CYS A 178 11.09 -2.61 -4.11
CA CYS A 178 11.14 -1.74 -5.28
C CYS A 178 11.61 -0.31 -4.93
N LYS A 179 11.21 0.25 -3.78
CA LYS A 179 11.72 1.56 -3.34
C LYS A 179 13.20 1.51 -2.94
N LEU A 180 13.64 0.45 -2.27
CA LEU A 180 15.05 0.27 -1.88
C LEU A 180 15.96 0.13 -3.10
N ASN A 181 15.48 -0.57 -4.14
CA ASN A 181 16.17 -0.72 -5.42
C ASN A 181 16.14 0.51 -6.31
N SER A 182 15.41 1.56 -5.95
CA SER A 182 15.49 2.80 -6.73
C SER A 182 16.91 3.33 -6.71
N GLN A 183 17.46 3.72 -7.86
CA GLN A 183 18.85 4.17 -7.99
C GLN A 183 19.24 5.18 -6.90
N ARG A 184 18.34 6.12 -6.61
CA ARG A 184 18.52 7.12 -5.56
C ARG A 184 18.70 6.53 -4.16
N VAL A 185 17.85 5.56 -3.78
CA VAL A 185 17.94 4.93 -2.45
C VAL A 185 19.13 3.98 -2.42
N HIS A 186 19.31 3.19 -3.46
CA HIS A 186 20.44 2.27 -3.59
C HIS A 186 21.80 2.99 -3.48
N SER A 187 21.99 4.13 -4.16
CA SER A 187 23.20 4.94 -4.03
C SER A 187 23.43 5.43 -2.60
N ALA A 188 22.37 5.85 -1.90
CA ALA A 188 22.48 6.23 -0.49
C ALA A 188 22.88 5.03 0.39
N LEU A 189 22.33 3.83 0.14
CA LEU A 189 22.70 2.60 0.86
C LEU A 189 24.17 2.24 0.68
N THR A 190 24.70 2.35 -0.53
CA THR A 190 26.11 2.02 -0.83
C THR A 190 27.11 3.01 -0.25
N THR A 191 26.67 4.23 0.09
CA THR A 191 27.49 5.27 0.72
C THR A 191 27.63 5.04 2.24
N ILE A 192 26.76 4.21 2.83
CA ILE A 192 26.83 3.85 4.25
C ILE A 192 27.92 2.78 4.43
N PRO A 193 28.84 2.92 5.40
CA PRO A 193 29.76 1.85 5.75
C PRO A 193 28.98 0.67 6.36
N LEU A 194 28.66 -0.34 5.52
CA LEU A 194 28.35 -1.77 5.73
C LEU A 194 27.66 -2.30 7.01
N LYS A 195 27.19 -1.47 7.95
CA LYS A 195 26.56 -1.91 9.21
C LYS A 195 25.03 -1.85 9.21
N LEU A 196 24.42 -1.41 8.11
CA LEU A 196 22.98 -1.18 8.03
C LEU A 196 22.27 -1.95 6.90
N VAL A 197 22.95 -2.90 6.26
CA VAL A 197 22.28 -3.85 5.35
C VAL A 197 21.14 -4.49 6.15
N PRO A 198 19.87 -4.36 5.72
CA PRO A 198 18.78 -5.09 6.33
C PRO A 198 19.14 -6.58 6.24
N GLU A 199 18.89 -7.37 7.29
CA GLU A 199 19.00 -8.82 7.19
C GLU A 199 17.89 -9.29 6.24
N LEU A 200 18.22 -9.26 4.95
CA LEU A 200 17.36 -9.71 3.88
C LEU A 200 17.39 -11.23 3.93
N ASN A 201 16.23 -11.85 3.92
CA ASN A 201 16.16 -13.30 3.85
C ASN A 201 16.53 -13.78 2.43
N SER A 202 16.85 -15.06 2.26
CA SER A 202 17.55 -15.54 1.04
C SER A 202 16.82 -15.27 -0.29
N TRP A 203 15.50 -15.06 -0.25
CA TRP A 203 14.73 -14.74 -1.46
C TRP A 203 14.74 -13.24 -1.76
N GLU A 204 14.77 -12.39 -0.73
CA GLU A 204 14.93 -10.93 -0.87
C GLU A 204 16.30 -10.61 -1.48
N GLU A 205 17.37 -11.25 -1.00
CA GLU A 205 18.72 -11.12 -1.59
C GLU A 205 18.76 -11.54 -3.06
N LYS A 206 18.10 -12.66 -3.41
CA LYS A 206 18.00 -13.12 -4.80
C LYS A 206 17.20 -12.17 -5.69
N ALA A 207 16.16 -11.52 -5.15
CA ALA A 207 15.39 -10.54 -5.89
C ALA A 207 16.21 -9.28 -6.20
N LEU A 208 16.96 -8.78 -5.21
CA LEU A 208 17.85 -7.63 -5.36
C LEU A 208 18.95 -7.88 -6.41
N MET A 209 19.59 -9.06 -6.35
CA MET A 209 20.66 -9.45 -7.29
C MET A 209 20.17 -9.54 -8.74
N ARG A 210 18.93 -9.99 -8.97
CA ARG A 210 18.38 -10.10 -10.34
C ARG A 210 18.07 -8.74 -10.98
N THR A 211 17.60 -7.78 -10.20
CA THR A 211 17.37 -6.41 -10.69
C THR A 211 18.66 -5.64 -10.94
N GLY A 212 19.71 -5.86 -10.15
CA GLY A 212 21.02 -5.21 -10.37
C GLY A 212 21.75 -5.69 -11.62
N VAL A 213 21.63 -6.98 -11.96
CA VAL A 213 22.26 -7.56 -13.16
C VAL A 213 21.62 -7.02 -14.44
N GLN A 214 20.31 -6.74 -14.45
CA GLN A 214 19.65 -6.14 -15.63
C GLN A 214 20.08 -4.70 -15.88
N ALA A 215 20.29 -3.88 -14.84
CA ALA A 215 20.73 -2.50 -14.99
C ALA A 215 22.18 -2.39 -15.52
N VAL A 216 23.07 -3.28 -15.07
CA VAL A 216 24.47 -3.32 -15.55
C VAL A 216 24.55 -3.80 -17.01
N GLN A 217 23.61 -4.64 -17.43
CA GLN A 217 23.62 -5.22 -18.79
C GLN A 217 22.99 -4.30 -19.85
N GLU A 218 22.16 -3.32 -19.44
CA GLU A 218 21.67 -2.24 -20.32
C GLU A 218 22.68 -1.09 -20.47
N ASP A 219 23.45 -0.76 -19.43
CA ASP A 219 24.53 0.24 -19.51
C ASP A 219 25.69 -0.24 -20.38
N LEU A 220 26.06 -1.53 -20.31
CA LEU A 220 27.11 -2.11 -21.16
C LEU A 220 26.71 -2.23 -22.64
N ARG A 221 25.40 -2.33 -22.94
CA ARG A 221 24.91 -2.37 -24.33
C ARG A 221 24.82 -1.00 -24.98
N SER A 222 24.75 0.06 -24.19
CA SER A 222 24.68 1.45 -24.67
C SER A 222 26.08 2.05 -24.91
N SER A 223 27.15 1.42 -24.41
CA SER A 223 28.54 1.85 -24.61
C SER A 223 29.28 1.13 -25.75
N GLU A 224 28.65 0.15 -26.43
CA GLU A 224 29.25 -0.58 -27.57
C GLU A 224 28.73 -0.10 -28.94
N THR A 225 27.92 0.97 -28.97
CA THR A 225 27.50 1.65 -30.20
C THR A 225 27.77 3.15 -30.11
N ASP A 226 29.03 3.53 -30.20
CA ASP A 226 29.51 4.82 -30.70
C ASP A 226 30.94 4.67 -31.25
#